data_AF-A0A2E8DYX4-F1
#
_entry.id   AF-A0A2E8DYX4-F1
#
_cell.length_a   1.000
_cell.length_b   1.000
_cell.length_c   1.000
_cell.angle_alpha   90.00
_cell.angle_beta   90.00
_cell.angle_gamma   90.00
#
_symmetry.space_group_name_H-M   'P 1'
#
loop_
_entity.id
_entity.type
_entity.pdbx_description
1 polymer ?
#
loop_
_entity_poly.entity_id
_entity_poly.type
_entity_poly.pdbx_seq_one_letter_code
_entity_poly.pdbx_strand_id
1 'polypeptide(L)'
;MNIDSKLLASYRNLLSDTKDNLAYQQFTDLITLMEINPTKRLEKSYKSLFKAIDKYSQGDMDKLLSHRFLFEVLGASPKKRERDLKRIANHFCDFVISAGSANTEGHRLTVRKYAQLVQDSVQSLHDLDIDRKNDDFHKIWIGELRERLDTRDNK
;
A
#
# COMPACT_ATOMS: atom_id res chain seq x y z
N MET A 1 -26.66 -11.06 31.70
CA MET A 1 -25.24 -11.44 31.61
C MET A 1 -24.41 -10.18 31.77
N ASN A 2 -23.67 -10.03 32.88
CA ASN A 2 -22.67 -8.96 33.02
C ASN A 2 -21.33 -9.55 32.58
N ILE A 3 -20.82 -9.11 31.44
CA ILE A 3 -19.49 -9.51 30.99
C ILE A 3 -18.47 -8.74 31.84
N ASP A 4 -17.52 -9.46 32.44
CA ASP A 4 -16.44 -8.88 33.24
C ASP A 4 -15.65 -7.86 32.40
N SER A 5 -15.58 -6.62 32.89
CA SER A 5 -14.89 -5.51 32.22
C SER A 5 -13.38 -5.77 32.06
N LYS A 6 -12.77 -6.53 32.97
CA LYS A 6 -11.36 -6.95 32.87
C LYS A 6 -11.16 -7.96 31.75
N LEU A 7 -12.07 -8.93 31.62
CA LEU A 7 -12.02 -9.91 30.53
C LEU A 7 -12.18 -9.22 29.17
N LEU A 8 -13.09 -8.25 29.06
CA LEU A 8 -13.26 -7.44 27.85
C LEU A 8 -12.01 -6.61 27.52
N ALA A 9 -11.35 -6.02 28.51
CA ALA A 9 -10.12 -5.26 28.32
C ALA A 9 -8.97 -6.17 27.82
N SER A 10 -8.77 -7.32 28.47
CA SER A 10 -7.75 -8.30 28.06
C SER A 10 -7.98 -8.81 26.64
N TYR A 11 -9.24 -9.10 26.28
CA TYR A 11 -9.59 -9.53 24.93
C TYR A 11 -9.34 -8.45 23.88
N ARG A 12 -9.68 -7.19 24.16
CA ARG A 12 -9.39 -6.05 23.27
C ARG A 12 -7.89 -5.87 23.06
N ASN A 13 -7.08 -6.00 24.11
CA ASN A 13 -5.63 -5.93 24.01
C ASN A 13 -5.07 -7.07 23.14
N LEU A 14 -5.51 -8.31 23.38
CA LEU A 14 -5.11 -9.46 22.56
C LEU A 14 -5.41 -9.25 21.07
N LEU A 15 -6.60 -8.75 20.74
CA LEU A 15 -6.97 -8.44 19.37
C LEU A 15 -6.10 -7.33 18.76
N SER A 16 -5.79 -6.29 19.54
CA SER A 16 -4.91 -5.20 19.10
C SER A 16 -3.50 -5.70 18.81
N ASP A 17 -2.91 -6.47 19.75
CA ASP A 17 -1.56 -7.01 19.61
C ASP A 17 -1.46 -7.98 18.43
N THR A 18 -2.49 -8.80 18.22
CA THR A 18 -2.56 -9.71 17.07
C THR A 18 -2.55 -8.94 15.74
N LYS A 19 -3.30 -7.83 15.66
CA LYS A 19 -3.33 -6.99 14.45
C LYS A 19 -2.00 -6.27 14.21
N ASP A 20 -1.39 -5.74 15.27
CA ASP A 20 -0.10 -5.06 15.15
C ASP A 20 1.02 -6.03 14.74
N ASN A 21 1.00 -7.27 15.26
CA ASN A 21 1.92 -8.34 14.86
C ASN A 21 1.72 -8.74 13.40
N LEU A 22 0.47 -8.91 12.95
CA LEU A 22 0.16 -9.21 11.56
C LEU A 22 0.63 -8.09 10.62
N ALA A 23 0.36 -6.83 10.98
CA ALA A 23 0.82 -5.69 10.20
C ALA A 23 2.35 -5.62 10.13
N TYR A 24 3.05 -5.92 11.23
CA TYR A 24 4.51 -5.96 11.23
C TYR A 24 5.08 -7.08 10.35
N GLN A 25 4.49 -8.28 10.41
CA GLN A 25 4.89 -9.41 9.56
C GLN A 25 4.67 -9.10 8.08
N GLN A 26 3.46 -8.68 7.71
CA GLN A 26 3.13 -8.31 6.33
C GLN A 26 4.05 -7.19 5.80
N PHE A 27 4.38 -6.19 6.62
CA PHE A 27 5.37 -5.16 6.27
C PHE A 27 6.74 -5.77 5.95
N THR A 28 7.23 -6.63 6.84
CA THR A 28 8.56 -7.25 6.75
C THR A 28 8.67 -8.16 5.55
N ASP A 29 7.63 -8.94 5.26
CA ASP A 29 7.57 -9.82 4.10
C ASP A 29 7.63 -9.01 2.80
N LEU A 30 6.87 -7.92 2.72
CA LEU A 30 6.83 -7.06 1.54
C LEU A 30 8.17 -6.38 1.25
N ILE A 31 8.76 -5.72 2.24
CA ILE A 31 10.02 -4.98 2.04
C ILE A 31 11.19 -5.93 1.75
N THR A 32 11.18 -7.13 2.34
CA THR A 32 12.15 -8.19 2.04
C THR A 32 12.02 -8.64 0.60
N LEU A 33 10.80 -8.92 0.14
CA LEU A 33 10.51 -9.30 -1.25
C LEU A 33 10.99 -8.23 -2.24
N MET A 34 10.88 -6.95 -1.87
CA MET A 34 11.28 -5.82 -2.72
C MET A 34 12.77 -5.44 -2.60
N GLU A 35 13.52 -6.07 -1.71
CA GLU A 35 14.91 -5.73 -1.37
C GLU A 35 15.07 -4.26 -0.91
N ILE A 36 14.14 -3.78 -0.07
CA ILE A 36 14.14 -2.42 0.48
C ILE A 36 14.53 -2.45 1.95
N ASN A 37 15.43 -1.55 2.34
CA ASN A 37 15.85 -1.45 3.73
C ASN A 37 14.68 -0.99 4.63
N PRO A 38 14.36 -1.73 5.71
CA PRO A 38 13.33 -1.32 6.65
C PRO A 38 13.68 0.00 7.32
N THR A 39 12.68 0.87 7.44
CA THR A 39 12.78 2.08 8.28
C THR A 39 11.52 2.22 9.12
N LYS A 40 11.64 2.83 10.31
CA LYS A 40 10.49 3.15 11.17
C LYS A 40 9.45 4.02 10.45
N ARG A 41 9.89 4.86 9.52
CA ARG A 41 8.99 5.68 8.69
C ARG A 41 8.14 4.82 7.76
N LEU A 42 8.77 3.90 7.02
CA LEU A 42 8.07 2.98 6.12
C LEU A 42 7.12 2.07 6.89
N GLU A 43 7.54 1.57 8.04
CA GLU A 43 6.67 0.74 8.91
C GLU A 43 5.43 1.52 9.36
N LYS A 44 5.61 2.77 9.83
CA LYS A 44 4.49 3.63 10.25
C LYS A 44 3.54 3.91 9.09
N SER A 45 4.09 4.13 7.90
CA SER A 45 3.34 4.37 6.67
C SER A 45 2.53 3.14 6.27
N TYR A 46 3.13 1.95 6.35
CA TYR A 46 2.43 0.68 6.13
C TYR A 46 1.31 0.46 7.15
N LYS A 47 1.58 0.65 8.45
CA LYS A 47 0.56 0.52 9.51
C LYS A 47 -0.63 1.45 9.27
N SER A 48 -0.40 2.64 8.70
CA SER A 48 -1.47 3.55 8.29
C SER A 48 -2.31 2.95 7.15
N LEU A 49 -1.66 2.43 6.10
CA LEU A 49 -2.34 1.75 4.99
C LEU A 49 -3.12 0.51 5.45
N PHE A 50 -2.51 -0.34 6.28
CA PHE A 50 -3.13 -1.54 6.84
C PHE A 50 -4.46 -1.20 7.56
N LYS A 51 -4.46 -0.15 8.38
CA LYS A 51 -5.66 0.32 9.07
C LYS A 51 -6.74 0.81 8.09
N ALA A 52 -6.34 1.45 7.00
CA ALA A 52 -7.29 1.92 5.99
C ALA A 52 -7.91 0.77 5.19
N ILE A 53 -7.07 -0.19 4.77
CA ILE A 53 -7.49 -1.42 4.10
C ILE A 53 -8.50 -2.21 4.95
N ASP A 54 -8.29 -2.29 6.26
CA ASP A 54 -9.20 -2.99 7.17
C ASP A 54 -10.49 -2.22 7.49
N LYS A 55 -10.43 -0.90 7.53
CA LYS A 55 -11.56 -0.05 7.96
C LYS A 55 -12.53 0.24 6.83
N TYR A 56 -12.03 0.42 5.60
CA TYR A 56 -12.81 0.93 4.48
C TYR A 56 -13.23 -0.21 3.56
N SER A 57 -14.31 -0.91 3.94
CA SER A 57 -14.83 -2.05 3.20
C SER A 57 -15.75 -1.67 2.04
N GLN A 58 -16.28 -0.42 2.00
CA GLN A 58 -17.07 0.12 0.88
C GLN A 58 -16.96 1.66 0.81
N GLY A 59 -16.67 2.19 -0.39
CA GLY A 59 -16.92 3.60 -0.75
C GLY A 59 -15.84 4.64 -0.44
N ASP A 60 -14.68 4.26 0.11
CA ASP A 60 -13.62 5.18 0.54
C ASP A 60 -12.31 4.98 -0.27
N MET A 61 -12.43 4.80 -1.59
CA MET A 61 -11.27 4.58 -2.48
C MET A 61 -10.29 5.77 -2.47
N ASP A 62 -10.80 7.00 -2.45
CA ASP A 62 -10.02 8.24 -2.39
C ASP A 62 -9.08 8.24 -1.17
N LYS A 63 -9.58 7.75 -0.03
CA LYS A 63 -8.76 7.62 1.18
C LYS A 63 -7.63 6.61 0.96
N LEU A 64 -7.92 5.45 0.36
CA LEU A 64 -6.90 4.45 0.04
C LEU A 64 -5.85 5.00 -0.95
N LEU A 65 -6.27 5.70 -2.00
CA LEU A 65 -5.39 6.32 -2.99
C LEU A 65 -4.51 7.42 -2.39
N SER A 66 -5.00 8.13 -1.36
CA SER A 66 -4.22 9.15 -0.65
C SER A 66 -3.05 8.60 0.19
N HIS A 67 -3.01 7.28 0.44
CA HIS A 67 -1.94 6.69 1.24
C HIS A 67 -0.60 6.71 0.51
N ARG A 68 0.41 7.23 1.21
CA ARG A 68 1.73 7.46 0.61
C ARG A 68 2.65 6.25 0.56
N PHE A 69 2.23 5.12 1.14
CA PHE A 69 3.13 3.99 1.35
C PHE A 69 3.79 3.49 0.05
N LEU A 70 3.02 3.34 -1.04
CA LEU A 70 3.57 2.96 -2.34
C LEU A 70 4.69 3.92 -2.79
N PHE A 71 4.47 5.23 -2.72
CA PHE A 71 5.44 6.23 -3.14
C PHE A 71 6.67 6.27 -2.22
N GLU A 72 6.48 6.05 -0.92
CA GLU A 72 7.61 5.96 0.02
C GLU A 72 8.46 4.71 -0.22
N VAL A 73 7.84 3.57 -0.56
CA VAL A 73 8.52 2.33 -0.96
C VAL A 73 9.30 2.54 -2.26
N LEU A 74 8.69 3.13 -3.29
CA LEU A 74 9.36 3.47 -4.56
C LEU A 74 10.52 4.45 -4.35
N GLY A 75 10.34 5.45 -3.47
CA GLY A 75 11.36 6.41 -3.10
C GLY A 75 12.54 5.78 -2.34
N ALA A 76 12.26 4.83 -1.45
CA ALA A 76 13.26 4.13 -0.64
C ALA A 76 14.01 3.03 -1.42
N SER A 77 13.48 2.57 -2.54
CA SER A 77 14.10 1.54 -3.37
C SER A 77 15.49 1.95 -3.84
N PRO A 78 16.53 1.09 -3.73
CA PRO A 78 17.83 1.35 -4.35
C PRO A 78 17.78 1.21 -5.88
N LYS A 79 16.75 0.56 -6.43
CA LYS A 79 16.58 0.32 -7.87
C LYS A 79 15.72 1.42 -8.50
N LYS A 80 16.34 2.25 -9.35
CA LYS A 80 15.73 3.48 -9.91
C LYS A 80 15.32 3.38 -11.39
N ARG A 81 15.52 2.24 -12.04
CA ARG A 81 15.13 2.04 -13.45
C ARG A 81 13.63 1.77 -13.56
N GLU A 82 13.01 2.19 -14.66
CA GLU A 82 11.57 1.98 -14.92
C GLU A 82 11.13 0.53 -14.67
N ARG A 83 11.88 -0.45 -15.21
CA ARG A 83 11.59 -1.87 -15.04
C ARG A 83 11.51 -2.28 -13.56
N ASP A 84 12.41 -1.77 -12.75
CA ASP A 84 12.49 -2.15 -11.34
C ASP A 84 11.40 -1.43 -10.52
N LEU A 85 11.12 -0.16 -10.85
CA LEU A 85 9.98 0.59 -10.27
C LEU A 85 8.64 -0.08 -10.60
N LYS A 86 8.44 -0.51 -11.86
CA LYS A 86 7.29 -1.30 -12.29
C LYS A 86 7.16 -2.61 -11.51
N ARG A 87 8.27 -3.34 -11.37
CA ARG A 87 8.29 -4.59 -10.58
C ARG A 87 7.88 -4.35 -9.13
N ILE A 88 8.39 -3.30 -8.50
CA ILE A 88 8.02 -2.93 -7.12
C ILE A 88 6.54 -2.58 -7.04
N ALA A 89 6.02 -1.76 -7.97
CA ALA A 89 4.60 -1.42 -7.97
C ALA A 89 3.71 -2.66 -8.17
N ASN A 90 4.12 -3.62 -9.01
CA ASN A 90 3.38 -4.88 -9.20
C ASN A 90 3.41 -5.75 -7.95
N HIS A 91 4.57 -5.93 -7.31
CA HIS A 91 4.67 -6.66 -6.04
C HIS A 91 3.81 -6.02 -4.95
N PHE A 92 3.73 -4.69 -4.92
CA PHE A 92 2.83 -3.97 -4.03
C PHE A 92 1.36 -4.31 -4.30
N CYS A 93 0.95 -4.34 -5.57
CA CYS A 93 -0.42 -4.66 -5.96
C CYS A 93 -0.81 -6.10 -5.59
N ASP A 94 0.06 -7.06 -5.90
CA ASP A 94 -0.14 -8.48 -5.57
C ASP A 94 -0.28 -8.68 -4.07
N PHE A 95 0.59 -8.01 -3.30
CA PHE A 95 0.57 -8.04 -1.85
C PHE A 95 -0.70 -7.43 -1.27
N VAL A 96 -1.11 -6.25 -1.73
CA VAL A 96 -2.28 -5.51 -1.24
C VAL A 96 -3.56 -6.34 -1.30
N ILE A 97 -3.72 -7.20 -2.30
CA ILE A 97 -4.89 -8.07 -2.46
C ILE A 97 -5.03 -9.06 -1.30
N SER A 98 -3.91 -9.40 -0.66
CA SER A 98 -3.83 -10.32 0.49
C SER A 98 -3.54 -9.62 1.82
N ALA A 99 -3.35 -8.30 1.82
CA ALA A 99 -2.99 -7.52 2.99
C ALA A 99 -4.22 -7.17 3.85
N GLY A 100 -4.00 -6.89 5.14
CA GLY A 100 -5.07 -6.63 6.10
C GLY A 100 -5.42 -7.84 6.96
N SER A 101 -6.37 -7.65 7.87
CA SER A 101 -6.98 -8.68 8.72
C SER A 101 -8.42 -9.03 8.33
N ALA A 102 -9.06 -8.22 7.48
CA ALA A 102 -10.41 -8.48 7.00
C ALA A 102 -10.43 -9.45 5.79
N ASN A 103 -11.50 -10.23 5.65
CA ASN A 103 -11.70 -11.10 4.49
C ASN A 103 -13.18 -11.15 4.07
N THR A 104 -13.88 -10.01 4.18
CA THR A 104 -15.24 -9.89 3.65
C THR A 104 -15.19 -9.71 2.13
N GLU A 105 -16.30 -9.96 1.45
CA GLU A 105 -16.37 -9.77 0.00
C GLU A 105 -16.14 -8.31 -0.41
N GLY A 106 -16.74 -7.35 0.32
CA GLY A 106 -16.53 -5.92 0.08
C GLY A 106 -15.07 -5.50 0.27
N HIS A 107 -14.41 -6.04 1.30
CA HIS A 107 -12.98 -5.84 1.50
C HIS A 107 -12.16 -6.37 0.31
N ARG A 108 -12.36 -7.64 -0.08
CA ARG A 108 -11.68 -8.25 -1.24
C ARG A 108 -11.90 -7.46 -2.52
N LEU A 109 -13.12 -6.99 -2.75
CA LEU A 109 -13.44 -6.17 -3.93
C LEU A 109 -12.70 -4.83 -3.90
N THR A 110 -12.64 -4.18 -2.73
CA THR A 110 -11.97 -2.89 -2.55
C THR A 110 -10.47 -3.00 -2.79
N VAL A 111 -9.78 -3.97 -2.15
CA VAL A 111 -8.32 -4.13 -2.34
C VAL A 111 -7.96 -4.54 -3.76
N ARG A 112 -8.80 -5.33 -4.45
CA ARG A 112 -8.60 -5.66 -5.87
C ARG A 112 -8.78 -4.44 -6.77
N LYS A 113 -9.82 -3.62 -6.53
CA LYS A 113 -10.02 -2.37 -7.27
C LYS A 113 -8.85 -1.42 -7.07
N TYR A 114 -8.38 -1.27 -5.83
CA TYR A 114 -7.22 -0.44 -5.51
C TYR A 114 -5.96 -0.92 -6.25
N ALA A 115 -5.66 -2.23 -6.17
CA ALA A 115 -4.54 -2.83 -6.90
C ALA A 115 -4.66 -2.62 -8.43
N GLN A 116 -5.86 -2.80 -9.01
CA GLN A 116 -6.09 -2.59 -10.43
C GLN A 116 -5.83 -1.13 -10.85
N LEU A 117 -6.32 -0.16 -10.07
CA LEU A 117 -6.10 1.27 -10.36
C LEU A 117 -4.61 1.63 -10.36
N VAL A 118 -3.84 1.07 -9.43
CA VAL A 118 -2.38 1.23 -9.40
C VAL A 118 -1.73 0.58 -10.62
N GLN A 119 -2.08 -0.68 -10.95
CA GLN A 119 -1.52 -1.39 -12.10
C GLN A 119 -1.78 -0.67 -13.42
N ASP A 120 -3.02 -0.23 -13.66
CA ASP A 120 -3.36 0.53 -14.86
C ASP A 120 -2.58 1.84 -14.94
N SER A 121 -2.43 2.54 -13.80
CA SER A 121 -1.68 3.80 -13.74
C SER A 121 -0.22 3.56 -14.09
N VAL A 122 0.40 2.53 -13.52
CA VAL A 122 1.77 2.09 -13.82
C VAL A 122 1.94 1.72 -15.29
N GLN A 123 0.98 1.00 -15.88
CA GLN A 123 1.03 0.62 -17.29
C GLN A 123 0.97 1.85 -18.19
N SER A 124 0.09 2.78 -17.88
CA SER A 124 -0.13 4.00 -18.66
C SER A 124 1.03 5.02 -18.59
N LEU A 125 1.99 4.85 -17.67
CA LEU A 125 3.24 5.63 -17.64
C LEU A 125 4.21 5.24 -18.75
N HIS A 126 4.04 4.05 -19.34
CA HIS A 126 4.94 3.60 -20.41
C HIS A 126 4.89 4.52 -21.64
N ASP A 127 3.70 5.02 -21.93
CA ASP A 127 3.39 5.84 -23.10
C ASP A 127 3.76 7.33 -22.90
N LEU A 128 4.25 7.70 -21.72
CA LEU A 128 4.74 9.05 -21.46
C LEU A 128 6.14 9.25 -22.03
N ASP A 129 6.37 10.45 -22.57
CA ASP A 129 7.67 10.90 -23.03
C ASP A 129 8.54 11.37 -21.85
N ILE A 130 8.86 10.45 -20.94
CA ILE A 130 9.80 10.69 -19.84
C ILE A 130 11.20 10.34 -20.32
N ASP A 131 12.15 11.27 -20.19
CA ASP A 131 13.55 11.00 -20.48
C ASP A 131 14.12 9.97 -19.49
N ARG A 132 14.30 8.74 -19.98
CA ARG A 132 14.84 7.60 -19.24
C ARG A 132 16.34 7.74 -18.91
N LYS A 133 17.03 8.70 -19.53
CA LYS A 133 18.44 9.01 -19.26
C LYS A 133 18.61 10.12 -18.22
N ASN A 134 17.52 10.75 -17.78
CA ASN A 134 17.55 11.77 -16.74
C ASN A 134 17.94 11.14 -15.38
N ASP A 135 18.90 11.74 -14.67
CA ASP A 135 19.34 11.30 -13.34
C ASP A 135 18.19 11.31 -12.31
N ASP A 136 17.23 12.21 -12.49
CA ASP A 136 16.02 12.34 -11.69
C ASP A 136 14.81 11.58 -12.27
N PHE A 137 15.00 10.71 -13.27
CA PHE A 137 13.95 9.90 -13.91
C PHE A 137 13.00 9.28 -12.88
N HIS A 138 13.54 8.66 -11.84
CA HIS A 138 12.74 7.99 -10.81
C HIS A 138 11.84 8.94 -10.02
N LYS A 139 12.27 10.19 -9.77
CA LYS A 139 11.45 11.19 -9.08
C LYS A 139 10.30 11.64 -9.96
N ILE A 140 10.59 11.89 -11.24
CA ILE A 140 9.58 12.24 -12.25
C ILE A 140 8.57 11.12 -12.38
N TRP A 141 9.05 9.88 -12.58
CA TRP A 141 8.19 8.70 -12.71
C TRP A 141 7.27 8.48 -11.50
N ILE A 142 7.79 8.65 -10.27
CA ILE A 142 6.99 8.56 -9.04
C ILE A 142 5.96 9.72 -8.96
N GLY A 143 6.36 10.93 -9.39
CA GLY A 143 5.48 12.09 -9.46
C GLY A 143 4.31 11.89 -10.41
N GLU A 144 4.58 11.42 -11.62
CA GLU A 144 3.58 11.10 -12.64
C GLU A 144 2.62 10.00 -12.18
N LEU A 145 3.14 8.94 -11.54
CA LEU A 145 2.30 7.89 -10.97
C LEU A 145 1.33 8.47 -9.93
N ARG A 146 1.84 9.36 -9.08
CA ARG A 146 1.05 9.99 -8.04
C ARG A 146 -0.03 10.90 -8.62
N GLU A 147 0.32 11.76 -9.56
CA GLU A 147 -0.64 12.66 -10.19
C GLU A 147 -1.77 11.88 -10.88
N ARG A 148 -1.45 10.76 -11.55
CA ARG A 148 -2.46 9.91 -12.17
C ARG A 148 -3.40 9.24 -11.17
N LEU A 149 -2.87 8.81 -10.02
CA LEU A 149 -3.70 8.25 -8.95
C LEU A 149 -4.55 9.32 -8.27
N ASP A 150 -4.04 10.54 -8.14
CA ASP A 150 -4.76 11.68 -7.55
C ASP A 150 -5.85 12.25 -8.50
N THR A 151 -5.73 12.08 -9.82
CA THR A 151 -6.63 12.68 -10.84
C THR A 151 -7.63 11.72 -11.47
N ARG A 152 -7.54 10.41 -11.21
CA ARG A 152 -8.40 9.40 -11.84
C ARG A 152 -9.86 9.44 -11.39
N ASP A 153 -10.18 10.06 -10.26
CA ASP A 153 -11.56 10.28 -9.82
C ASP A 153 -12.21 11.54 -10.47
N ASN A 154 -11.47 12.30 -11.28
CA ASN A 154 -11.95 13.49 -12.00
C ASN A 154 -12.28 13.25 -13.49
N LYS A 155 -12.38 11.99 -13.94
CA LYS A 155 -12.76 11.64 -15.32
C LYS A 155 -13.89 10.61 -15.39
#